data_AF-A0A182E6Z3-F1
#
_entry.id   AF-A0A182E6Z3-F1
#
_cell.length_a   1.000
_cell.length_b   1.000
_cell.length_c   1.000
_cell.angle_alpha   90.00
_cell.angle_beta   90.00
_cell.angle_gamma   90.00
#
_symmetry.space_group_name_H-M   'P 1'
#
loop_
_entity.id
_entity.type
_entity.pdbx_description
1 polymer ?
#
loop_
_entity_poly.entity_id
_entity_poly.type
_entity_poly.pdbx_seq_one_letter_code
_entity_poly.pdbx_strand_id
1 'polypeptide(L)' 'GTPQAIGDIVKPVEEDVELDDRPLRSDAYAAYFSDGVVSEQVRPPVYSEELGVAIEQLKPGFTLDDLWKIHVD' A
#
# COMPACT_ATOMS: atom_id res chain seq x y z
N GLY A 1 -13.17 -2.07 -35.63
CA GLY A 1 -12.35 -2.91 -34.73
C GLY A 1 -12.98 -2.85 -33.36
N THR A 2 -13.32 -3.98 -32.78
CA THR A 2 -13.83 -4.07 -31.40
C THR A 2 -12.65 -4.00 -30.43
N PRO A 3 -12.69 -3.16 -29.39
CA PRO A 3 -11.64 -3.13 -28.38
C PRO A 3 -11.67 -4.44 -27.57
N GLN A 4 -10.52 -5.10 -27.45
CA GLN A 4 -10.34 -6.31 -26.67
C GLN A 4 -10.24 -5.94 -25.18
N ALA A 5 -11.04 -6.58 -24.32
CA ALA A 5 -10.93 -6.45 -22.87
C ALA A 5 -9.62 -7.11 -22.40
N ILE A 6 -8.73 -6.33 -21.77
CA ILE A 6 -7.53 -6.87 -21.12
C ILE A 6 -7.96 -7.42 -19.76
N GLY A 7 -8.46 -8.65 -19.77
CA GLY A 7 -8.45 -9.51 -18.61
C GLY A 7 -7.07 -10.13 -18.49
N ASP A 8 -6.09 -9.36 -18.01
CA ASP A 8 -4.80 -9.94 -17.63
C ASP A 8 -5.03 -10.75 -16.36
N ILE A 9 -5.09 -12.07 -16.55
CA ILE A 9 -5.05 -13.08 -15.51
C ILE A 9 -3.70 -12.91 -14.82
N VAL A 10 -3.70 -12.25 -13.66
CA VAL A 10 -2.55 -12.21 -12.76
C VAL A 10 -2.27 -13.65 -12.36
N LYS A 11 -1.24 -14.25 -12.96
CA LYS A 11 -0.69 -15.50 -12.48
C LYS A 11 -0.11 -15.22 -11.09
N PRO A 12 -0.51 -15.94 -10.03
CA PRO A 12 0.16 -15.82 -8.76
C PRO A 12 1.59 -16.33 -9.00
N VAL A 13 2.54 -15.41 -9.03
CA VAL A 13 3.94 -15.78 -8.92
C VAL A 13 4.10 -16.19 -7.46
N GLU A 14 4.34 -17.47 -7.22
CA GLU A 14 4.81 -17.96 -5.93
C GLU A 14 6.24 -17.42 -5.74
N GLU A 15 6.36 -16.13 -5.45
CA GLU A 15 7.60 -15.56 -4.93
C GLU A 15 7.74 -16.09 -3.50
N ASP A 16 8.80 -16.88 -3.26
CA ASP A 16 9.25 -17.24 -1.91
C ASP A 16 9.40 -15.95 -1.11
N VAL A 17 8.36 -15.59 -0.35
CA VAL A 17 8.37 -14.47 0.56
C VAL A 17 9.29 -14.83 1.72
N GLU A 18 10.50 -14.26 1.75
CA GLU A 18 11.33 -14.24 2.96
C GLU A 18 10.53 -13.55 4.06
N LEU A 19 9.93 -14.37 4.95
CA LEU A 19 9.31 -13.88 6.16
C LEU A 19 10.41 -13.32 7.04
N ASP A 20 10.43 -12.01 7.14
CA ASP A 20 11.30 -11.31 8.06
C ASP A 20 10.84 -11.59 9.50
N ASP A 21 11.59 -12.44 10.22
CA ASP A 21 11.35 -12.80 11.64
C ASP A 21 11.61 -11.64 12.62
N ARG A 22 11.95 -10.44 12.14
CA ARG A 22 12.04 -9.25 13.00
C ARG A 22 10.67 -8.98 13.63
N PRO A 23 10.62 -8.56 14.91
CA PRO A 23 9.37 -8.16 15.54
C PRO A 23 8.64 -7.16 14.65
N LEU A 24 7.37 -7.41 14.36
CA LEU A 24 6.54 -6.50 13.57
C LEU A 24 6.71 -5.10 14.15
N ARG A 25 7.37 -4.21 13.40
CA ARG A 25 7.43 -2.81 13.76
C ARG A 25 6.00 -2.28 13.64
N SER A 26 5.51 -1.53 14.61
CA SER A 26 4.17 -0.93 14.54
C SER A 26 4.17 0.43 13.84
N ASP A 27 5.19 0.69 13.03
CA ASP A 27 5.40 1.97 12.36
C ASP A 27 4.79 2.01 10.96
N ALA A 28 4.81 3.20 10.36
CA ALA A 28 4.30 3.45 9.00
C ALA A 28 4.92 2.53 7.96
N TYR A 29 6.21 2.22 8.10
CA TYR A 29 6.92 1.35 7.16
C TYR A 29 6.34 -0.07 7.17
N ALA A 30 6.15 -0.67 8.34
CA ALA A 30 5.57 -2.00 8.44
C ALA A 30 4.08 -2.03 8.07
N ALA A 31 3.33 -0.97 8.39
CA ALA A 31 1.91 -0.90 8.07
C ALA A 31 1.65 -0.82 6.56
N TYR A 32 2.57 -0.27 5.77
CA TYR A 32 2.48 -0.18 4.30
C TYR A 32 3.51 -1.06 3.58
N PHE A 33 4.22 -1.94 4.31
CA PHE A 33 5.10 -2.92 3.69
C PHE A 33 4.27 -3.76 2.74
N SER A 34 4.77 -3.91 1.51
CA SER A 34 4.06 -4.38 0.32
C SER A 34 2.87 -5.27 0.66
N ASP A 35 1.69 -4.83 0.24
CA ASP A 35 0.35 -5.46 0.40
C ASP A 35 0.25 -6.84 -0.29
N GLY A 36 1.33 -7.62 -0.26
CA GLY A 36 1.60 -8.80 -1.07
C GLY A 36 1.10 -10.10 -0.47
N VAL A 37 0.53 -10.13 0.74
CA VAL A 37 0.04 -11.40 1.31
C VAL A 37 -1.27 -11.29 2.10
N VAL A 38 -1.76 -10.10 2.45
CA VAL A 38 -3.02 -9.99 3.19
C VAL A 38 -3.92 -8.96 2.53
N SER A 39 -5.05 -9.46 2.05
CA SER A 39 -6.15 -8.74 1.41
C SER A 39 -6.76 -7.66 2.32
N GLU A 40 -6.03 -6.61 2.64
CA GLU A 40 -6.70 -5.39 3.05
C GLU A 40 -7.48 -4.87 1.84
N GLN A 41 -8.77 -4.67 2.03
CA GLN A 41 -9.65 -4.16 0.98
C GLN A 41 -9.03 -2.89 0.40
N VAL A 42 -8.93 -2.82 -0.93
CA VAL A 42 -8.46 -1.63 -1.64
C VAL A 42 -9.18 -0.41 -1.09
N ARG A 43 -8.44 0.50 -0.44
CA ARG A 43 -9.01 1.67 0.19
C ARG A 43 -9.46 2.67 -0.88
N PRO A 44 -10.60 3.36 -0.69
CA PRO A 44 -11.13 4.23 -1.73
C PRO A 44 -10.23 5.47 -1.94
N PRO A 45 -10.26 6.07 -3.15
CA PRO A 45 -9.62 7.35 -3.38
C PRO A 45 -10.36 8.47 -2.65
N VAL A 46 -9.62 9.38 -2.01
CA VAL A 46 -10.10 10.56 -1.31
C VAL A 46 -9.30 11.78 -1.75
N TYR A 47 -9.93 12.96 -1.74
CA TYR A 47 -9.23 14.20 -2.05
C TYR A 47 -8.39 14.66 -0.85
N SER A 48 -7.09 14.90 -1.07
CA SER A 48 -6.20 15.50 -0.07
C SER A 48 -6.14 17.00 -0.27
N GLU A 49 -6.62 17.77 0.70
CA GLU A 49 -6.49 19.24 0.68
C GLU A 49 -5.03 19.70 0.77
N GLU A 50 -4.19 18.96 1.50
CA GLU A 50 -2.77 19.26 1.69
C GLU A 50 -1.98 19.13 0.38
N LEU A 51 -2.27 18.09 -0.41
CA LEU A 51 -1.56 17.81 -1.66
C LEU A 51 -2.28 18.39 -2.90
N GLY A 52 -3.54 18.80 -2.77
CA GLY A 52 -4.36 19.30 -3.89
C GLY A 52 -4.71 18.23 -4.93
N VAL A 53 -4.62 16.94 -4.59
CA VAL A 53 -4.84 15.82 -5.50
C VAL A 53 -5.63 14.70 -4.82
N ALA A 54 -6.20 13.79 -5.62
CA ALA A 54 -6.77 12.56 -5.11
C ALA A 54 -5.66 11.57 -4.72
N ILE A 55 -5.76 11.02 -3.50
CA ILE A 55 -4.87 9.99 -2.96
C ILE A 55 -5.71 8.82 -2.45
N GLU A 56 -5.08 7.69 -2.17
CA GLU A 56 -5.74 6.61 -1.44
C GLU A 56 -6.06 7.03 0.01
N GLN A 57 -7.19 6.57 0.56
CA GLN A 57 -7.48 6.78 1.98
C GLN A 57 -6.39 6.16 2.85
N LEU A 58 -5.83 6.97 3.75
CA LEU A 58 -4.82 6.52 4.71
C LEU A 58 -5.39 5.49 5.69
N LYS A 59 -4.56 4.55 6.12
CA LYS A 59 -4.87 3.66 7.25
C LYS A 59 -5.19 4.50 8.50
N PRO A 60 -6.16 4.09 9.34
CA PRO A 60 -6.49 4.80 10.57
C PRO A 60 -5.27 5.01 11.47
N GLY A 61 -5.12 6.22 12.01
CA GLY A 61 -4.01 6.56 12.90
C GLY A 61 -2.73 7.01 12.20
N PHE A 62 -2.72 7.11 10.87
CA PHE A 62 -1.60 7.67 10.09
C PHE A 62 -1.94 9.03 9.50
N THR A 63 -0.93 9.88 9.43
CA THR A 63 -0.92 11.16 8.72
C THR A 63 0.02 11.10 7.50
N LEU A 64 -0.09 12.07 6.58
CA LEU A 64 0.85 12.17 5.46
C LEU A 64 2.28 12.38 5.92
N ASP A 65 2.48 13.13 7.00
CA ASP A 65 3.78 13.33 7.63
C ASP A 65 4.42 12.01 8.10
N ASP A 66 3.63 11.12 8.71
CA ASP A 66 4.11 9.80 9.17
C ASP A 66 4.61 8.93 8.00
N LEU A 67 4.06 9.15 6.80
CA LEU A 67 4.42 8.41 5.59
C LEU A 67 5.57 9.06 4.81
N TRP A 68 5.76 10.37 4.95
CA TRP A 68 6.73 11.14 4.15
C TRP A 68 8.05 11.39 4.88
N LYS A 69 8.01 11.64 6.20
CA LYS A 69 9.20 11.97 6.98
C LYS A 69 9.93 10.70 7.40
N ILE A 70 11.17 10.56 6.93
CA ILE A 70 12.09 9.54 7.43
C ILE A 70 12.79 10.12 8.67
N HIS A 71 12.52 9.54 9.83
CA HIS A 71 13.27 9.82 11.05
C HIS A 71 14.57 9.01 11.01
N VAL A 72 15.66 9.65 10.59
CA VAL A 72 17.02 9.10 10.69
C VAL A 72 17.69 9.76 11.88
N ASP A 73 17.91 8.99 12.94
CA ASP A 73 18.86 9.32 14.00
C ASP A 73 20.29 8.89 13.59
#